data_AF-R7WAR4-F1
#
_entry.id   AF-R7WAR4-F1
#
_cell.length_a   1.000
_cell.length_b   1.000
_cell.length_c   1.000
_cell.angle_alpha   90.00
_cell.angle_beta   90.00
_cell.angle_gamma   90.00
#
_symmetry.space_group_name_H-M   'P 1'
#
loop_
_entity.id
_entity.type
_entity.pdbx_description
1 polymer ?
#
loop_
_entity_poly.entity_id
_entity_poly.type
_entity_poly.pdbx_seq_one_letter_code
_entity_poly.pdbx_strand_id
1 'polypeptide(L)'
;MGMGMARAKFEMNTDSETIKTACKDILEKNSKNRRHHIKKKYFDTVAANEVSVKSSVPDLMDGEWQAQVEMWSTPRHKLEMEKLKDTLVPKGEEPKSVVEIVEEVLKTEVKQSTFLGNVGLQSSRNNSGKATAEVAAHARDLEQKLERSKLQAKVMQEELAAIKKKAEEAKAARDKELELLRKKS
;
A
#
# COMPACT_ATOMS: atom_id res chain seq x y z
N MET A 1 5.71 22.29 32.78
CA MET A 1 4.53 22.77 32.02
C MET A 1 3.83 21.54 31.45
N GLY A 2 2.64 21.21 31.94
CA GLY A 2 1.87 20.05 31.45
C GLY A 2 1.06 20.44 30.21
N MET A 3 1.22 19.70 29.11
CA MET A 3 0.37 19.87 27.93
C MET A 3 -0.96 19.15 28.17
N GLY A 4 -2.03 19.92 28.37
CA GLY A 4 -3.38 19.38 28.40
C GLY A 4 -3.83 19.00 26.99
N MET A 5 -4.18 17.73 26.76
CA MET A 5 -4.87 17.32 25.54
C MET A 5 -6.31 17.82 25.60
N ALA A 6 -6.65 18.83 24.79
CA ALA A 6 -8.03 19.19 24.54
C ALA A 6 -8.70 18.06 23.75
N ARG A 7 -9.59 17.31 24.40
CA ARG A 7 -10.44 16.31 23.76
C ARG A 7 -11.57 17.06 23.05
N ALA A 8 -11.38 17.38 21.77
CA ALA A 8 -12.41 17.99 20.93
C ALA A 8 -13.63 17.06 20.89
N LYS A 9 -14.72 17.47 21.51
CA LYS A 9 -16.03 16.83 21.36
C LYS A 9 -16.60 17.29 20.03
N PHE A 10 -16.54 16.43 19.01
CA PHE A 10 -17.22 16.69 17.75
C PHE A 10 -18.72 16.45 17.95
N GLU A 11 -19.46 17.53 18.09
CA GLU A 11 -20.92 17.49 18.25
C GLU A 11 -21.53 17.39 16.85
N MET A 12 -21.84 16.16 16.43
CA MET A 12 -22.44 15.91 15.12
C MET A 12 -23.96 16.00 15.24
N ASN A 13 -24.56 16.97 14.56
CA ASN A 13 -26.02 17.12 14.53
C ASN A 13 -26.65 15.96 13.74
N THR A 14 -27.17 14.98 14.46
CA THR A 14 -27.74 13.74 13.89
C THR A 14 -29.10 13.99 13.22
N ASP A 15 -29.75 15.11 13.54
CA ASP A 15 -31.05 15.51 12.96
C ASP A 15 -30.90 16.29 11.66
N SER A 16 -29.68 16.71 11.30
CA SER A 16 -29.41 17.42 10.06
C SER A 16 -29.67 16.53 8.84
N GLU A 17 -30.63 16.94 7.99
CA GLU A 17 -30.95 16.25 6.74
C GLU A 17 -29.76 16.13 5.79
N THR A 18 -28.85 17.11 5.80
CA THR A 18 -27.60 17.08 5.02
C THR A 18 -26.69 15.94 5.50
N ILE A 19 -26.57 15.76 6.82
CA ILE A 19 -25.74 14.70 7.40
C ILE A 19 -26.39 13.34 7.15
N LYS A 20 -27.71 13.20 7.33
CA LYS A 20 -28.44 11.96 7.02
C LYS A 20 -28.29 11.56 5.55
N THR A 21 -28.41 12.53 4.63
CA THR A 21 -28.26 12.30 3.19
C THR A 21 -26.84 11.86 2.85
N ALA A 22 -25.83 12.57 3.36
CA ALA A 22 -24.43 12.20 3.13
C ALA A 22 -24.09 10.81 3.68
N CYS A 23 -24.56 10.48 4.89
CA CYS A 23 -24.37 9.17 5.48
C CYS A 23 -25.09 8.07 4.67
N LYS A 24 -26.34 8.32 4.25
CA LYS A 24 -27.10 7.40 3.39
C LYS A 24 -26.36 7.14 2.07
N ASP A 25 -25.86 8.19 1.42
CA ASP A 25 -25.09 8.09 0.18
C ASP A 25 -23.82 7.25 0.36
N ILE A 26 -23.09 7.42 1.46
CA ILE A 26 -21.88 6.65 1.77
C ILE A 26 -22.23 5.17 1.95
N LEU A 27 -23.26 4.86 2.72
CA LEU A 27 -23.72 3.49 2.96
C LEU A 27 -24.22 2.84 1.67
N GLU A 28 -24.98 3.57 0.85
CA GLU A 28 -25.50 3.09 -0.42
C GLU A 28 -24.37 2.83 -1.42
N LYS A 29 -23.38 3.74 -1.52
CA LYS A 29 -22.17 3.55 -2.35
C LYS A 29 -21.37 2.34 -1.89
N ASN A 30 -21.17 2.16 -0.60
CA ASN A 30 -20.48 0.99 -0.05
C ASN A 30 -21.21 -0.31 -0.42
N SER A 31 -22.53 -0.35 -0.25
CA SER A 31 -23.37 -1.50 -0.62
C SER A 31 -23.28 -1.82 -2.11
N LYS A 32 -23.37 -0.80 -2.99
CA LYS A 32 -23.21 -0.96 -4.45
C LYS A 32 -21.83 -1.50 -4.82
N ASN A 33 -20.77 -0.95 -4.23
CA ASN A 33 -19.39 -1.40 -4.48
C ASN A 33 -19.20 -2.87 -4.05
N ARG A 34 -19.73 -3.24 -2.86
CA ARG A 34 -19.69 -4.63 -2.38
C ARG A 34 -20.45 -5.56 -3.31
N ARG A 35 -21.65 -5.18 -3.77
CA ARG A 35 -22.44 -5.94 -4.75
C ARG A 35 -21.67 -6.15 -6.06
N HIS A 36 -21.02 -5.12 -6.59
CA HIS A 36 -20.20 -5.26 -7.81
C HIS A 36 -19.03 -6.23 -7.64
N HIS A 37 -18.32 -6.15 -6.52
CA HIS A 37 -17.21 -7.07 -6.24
C HIS A 37 -17.67 -8.51 -6.11
N ILE A 38 -18.81 -8.73 -5.46
CA ILE A 38 -19.44 -10.05 -5.33
C ILE A 38 -19.86 -10.58 -6.71
N LYS A 39 -20.56 -9.76 -7.51
CA LYS A 39 -20.95 -10.12 -8.88
C LYS A 39 -19.73 -10.52 -9.71
N LYS A 40 -18.69 -9.69 -9.71
CA LYS A 40 -17.47 -9.92 -10.51
C LYS A 40 -16.73 -11.19 -10.10
N LYS A 41 -16.65 -11.50 -8.80
CA LYS A 41 -15.89 -12.65 -8.30
C LYS A 41 -16.62 -13.98 -8.44
N TYR A 42 -17.94 -13.99 -8.29
CA TYR A 42 -18.70 -15.23 -8.12
C TYR A 42 -19.74 -15.48 -9.22
N PHE A 43 -20.11 -14.46 -10.01
CA PHE A 43 -21.15 -14.57 -11.04
C PHE A 43 -20.61 -14.34 -12.45
N ASP A 44 -19.70 -13.38 -12.66
CA ASP A 44 -19.16 -13.12 -14.01
C ASP A 44 -18.16 -14.22 -14.45
N THR A 45 -17.49 -14.85 -13.48
CA THR A 45 -16.47 -15.89 -13.66
C THR A 45 -17.03 -17.32 -13.74
N VAL A 46 -18.31 -17.51 -13.43
CA VAL A 46 -18.96 -18.83 -13.30
C VAL A 46 -20.10 -18.93 -14.33
N ALA A 47 -20.21 -20.07 -15.02
CA ALA A 47 -21.32 -20.30 -15.94
C ALA A 47 -22.65 -20.34 -15.16
N ALA A 48 -23.73 -19.80 -15.72
CA ALA A 48 -24.99 -19.55 -15.00
C ALA A 48 -25.64 -20.79 -14.37
N ASN A 49 -25.24 -21.99 -14.80
CA ASN A 49 -25.67 -23.29 -14.30
C ASN A 49 -24.86 -23.81 -13.09
N GLU A 50 -23.80 -23.12 -12.67
CA GLU A 50 -22.87 -23.57 -11.61
C GLU A 50 -22.74 -22.57 -10.46
N VAL A 51 -23.61 -21.56 -10.38
CA VAL A 51 -23.58 -20.58 -9.28
C VAL A 51 -23.84 -21.32 -7.96
N SER A 52 -22.88 -21.24 -7.02
CA SER A 52 -22.98 -21.87 -5.70
C SER A 52 -24.22 -21.40 -4.94
N VAL A 53 -25.01 -22.35 -4.44
CA VAL A 53 -26.19 -22.13 -3.60
C VAL A 53 -25.83 -21.66 -2.19
N LYS A 54 -24.56 -21.84 -1.77
CA LYS A 54 -24.06 -21.41 -0.44
C LYS A 54 -23.12 -20.21 -0.57
N SER A 55 -23.26 -19.27 0.36
CA SER A 55 -22.45 -18.05 0.42
C SER A 55 -21.00 -18.39 0.76
N SER A 56 -20.07 -18.13 -0.16
CA SER A 56 -18.62 -18.15 0.13
C SER A 56 -18.14 -16.84 0.79
N VAL A 57 -19.05 -15.91 1.10
CA VAL A 57 -18.74 -14.62 1.70
C VAL A 57 -19.00 -14.70 3.21
N PRO A 58 -17.98 -14.60 4.07
CA PRO A 58 -18.11 -14.76 5.53
C PRO A 58 -19.13 -13.82 6.18
N ASP A 59 -19.33 -12.63 5.60
CA ASP A 59 -20.20 -11.58 6.12
C ASP A 59 -21.55 -11.49 5.38
N LEU A 60 -21.98 -12.54 4.67
CA LEU A 60 -23.24 -12.54 3.95
C LEU A 60 -24.05 -13.78 4.33
N MET A 61 -25.19 -13.54 4.96
CA MET A 61 -26.15 -14.58 5.34
C MET A 61 -26.65 -15.29 4.07
N ASP A 62 -26.76 -16.63 4.11
CA ASP A 62 -27.15 -17.45 2.96
C ASP A 62 -28.50 -17.02 2.34
N GLY A 63 -29.44 -16.51 3.14
CA GLY A 63 -30.71 -15.98 2.64
C GLY A 63 -30.57 -14.72 1.80
N GLU A 64 -29.64 -13.82 2.15
CA GLU A 64 -29.37 -12.60 1.37
C GLU A 64 -28.60 -12.90 0.09
N TRP A 65 -27.73 -13.92 0.13
CA TRP A 65 -27.04 -14.45 -1.04
C TRP A 65 -28.04 -15.01 -2.06
N GLN A 66 -29.00 -15.83 -1.61
CA GLN A 66 -29.97 -16.44 -2.52
C GLN A 66 -30.85 -15.41 -3.22
N ALA A 67 -31.27 -14.36 -2.51
CA ALA A 67 -32.02 -13.26 -3.12
C ALA A 67 -31.19 -12.48 -4.17
N GLN A 68 -29.87 -12.34 -3.95
CA GLN A 68 -28.96 -11.75 -4.94
C GLN A 68 -28.78 -12.66 -6.15
N VAL A 69 -28.65 -13.97 -5.94
CA VAL A 69 -28.58 -14.97 -7.02
C VAL A 69 -29.85 -14.93 -7.87
N GLU A 70 -31.03 -14.95 -7.26
CA GLU A 70 -32.30 -14.85 -7.98
C GLU A 70 -32.42 -13.56 -8.78
N MET A 71 -32.07 -12.42 -8.17
CA MET A 71 -32.09 -11.09 -8.83
C MET A 71 -31.20 -11.07 -10.08
N TRP A 72 -29.99 -11.63 -10.01
CA TRP A 72 -29.01 -11.60 -11.11
C TRP A 72 -29.17 -12.72 -12.13
N SER A 73 -29.80 -13.84 -11.74
CA SER A 73 -30.18 -14.93 -12.64
C SER A 73 -31.49 -14.66 -13.40
N THR A 74 -32.14 -13.51 -13.17
CA THR A 74 -33.32 -13.11 -13.95
C THR A 74 -32.99 -12.93 -15.45
N PRO A 75 -33.92 -13.24 -16.37
CA PRO A 75 -33.68 -13.22 -17.82
C PRO A 75 -33.17 -11.88 -18.37
N ARG A 76 -33.53 -10.76 -17.71
CA ARG A 76 -33.09 -9.41 -18.09
C ARG A 76 -31.60 -9.21 -17.85
N HIS A 77 -31.06 -9.69 -16.74
CA HIS A 77 -29.63 -9.61 -16.44
C HIS A 77 -28.81 -10.67 -17.18
N LYS A 78 -29.40 -11.83 -17.45
CA LYS A 78 -28.77 -12.89 -18.26
C LYS A 78 -28.47 -12.43 -19.69
N LEU A 79 -29.39 -11.72 -20.34
CA LEU A 79 -29.21 -11.17 -21.69
C LEU A 79 -28.13 -10.07 -21.74
N GLU A 80 -28.04 -9.22 -20.72
CA GLU A 80 -26.99 -8.19 -20.64
C GLU A 80 -25.60 -8.81 -20.40
N MET A 81 -25.53 -9.90 -19.61
CA MET A 81 -24.29 -10.65 -19.39
C MET A 81 -23.79 -11.34 -20.66
N GLU A 82 -24.67 -11.94 -21.48
CA GLU A 82 -24.25 -12.53 -22.76
C GLU A 82 -23.74 -11.49 -23.75
N LYS A 83 -24.43 -10.34 -23.86
CA LYS A 83 -23.98 -9.23 -24.73
C LYS A 83 -22.59 -8.70 -24.36
N LEU A 84 -22.27 -8.65 -23.05
CA LEU A 84 -20.94 -8.23 -22.58
C LEU A 84 -19.84 -9.26 -22.88
N LYS A 85 -20.19 -10.56 -22.93
CA LYS A 85 -19.25 -11.64 -23.25
C LYS A 85 -18.82 -11.61 -24.72
N ASP A 86 -19.75 -11.29 -25.62
CA ASP A 86 -19.44 -11.16 -27.06
C ASP A 86 -18.58 -9.93 -27.38
N THR A 87 -18.51 -8.94 -26.48
CA THR A 87 -17.71 -7.72 -26.65
C THR A 87 -16.27 -7.88 -26.14
N LEU A 88 -15.98 -8.93 -25.35
CA LEU A 88 -14.69 -9.13 -24.71
C LEU A 88 -14.01 -10.39 -25.24
N VAL A 89 -13.10 -10.20 -26.21
CA VAL A 89 -11.74 -10.80 -26.38
C VAL A 89 -11.44 -10.99 -27.89
N PRO A 90 -10.24 -10.67 -28.43
CA PRO A 90 -8.97 -10.27 -27.80
C PRO A 90 -8.32 -8.99 -28.41
N LYS A 91 -7.82 -8.05 -27.59
CA LYS A 91 -6.51 -7.42 -27.88
C LYS A 91 -5.99 -6.67 -26.66
N GLY A 92 -4.75 -6.96 -26.30
CA GLY A 92 -4.07 -6.39 -25.16
C GLY A 92 -4.02 -4.86 -25.20
N GLU A 93 -4.55 -4.26 -24.16
CA GLU A 93 -4.04 -3.04 -23.54
C GLU A 93 -4.54 -3.06 -22.09
N GLU A 94 -3.63 -2.85 -21.13
CA GLU A 94 -3.98 -2.85 -19.71
C GLU A 94 -5.11 -1.83 -19.43
N PRO A 95 -6.22 -2.25 -18.79
CA PRO A 95 -7.21 -1.30 -18.33
C PRO A 95 -6.57 -0.43 -17.24
N LYS A 96 -6.59 0.89 -17.47
CA LYS A 96 -6.14 1.92 -16.52
C LYS A 96 -6.64 1.58 -15.11
N SER A 97 -5.69 1.51 -14.19
CA SER A 97 -5.91 1.07 -12.83
C SER A 97 -6.99 1.92 -12.16
N VAL A 98 -7.80 1.31 -11.29
CA VAL A 98 -8.79 2.00 -10.44
C VAL A 98 -8.17 3.21 -9.72
N VAL A 99 -6.87 3.13 -9.41
CA VAL A 99 -6.08 4.21 -8.83
C VAL A 99 -6.04 5.44 -9.75
N GLU A 100 -5.85 5.25 -11.05
CA GLU A 100 -5.75 6.31 -12.05
C GLU A 100 -7.11 7.01 -12.27
N ILE A 101 -8.19 6.24 -12.29
CA ILE A 101 -9.57 6.77 -12.40
C ILE A 101 -9.93 7.58 -11.15
N VAL A 102 -9.59 7.08 -9.97
CA VAL A 102 -9.79 7.80 -8.70
C VAL A 102 -8.94 9.08 -8.68
N GLU A 103 -7.72 9.05 -9.21
CA GLU A 103 -6.87 10.24 -9.31
C GLU A 103 -7.43 11.29 -10.27
N GLU A 104 -8.07 10.88 -11.37
CA GLU A 104 -8.69 11.76 -12.36
C GLU A 104 -9.98 12.43 -11.81
N VAL A 105 -10.84 11.66 -11.13
CA VAL A 105 -12.06 12.20 -10.50
C VAL A 105 -11.71 13.14 -9.33
N LEU A 106 -10.66 12.84 -8.57
CA LEU A 106 -10.14 13.75 -7.55
C LEU A 106 -9.49 15.01 -8.15
N LYS A 107 -8.98 14.97 -9.38
CA LYS A 107 -8.45 16.14 -10.10
C LYS A 107 -9.55 17.08 -10.58
N THR A 108 -10.75 16.57 -10.89
CA THR A 108 -11.86 17.34 -11.45
C THR A 108 -12.78 17.93 -10.37
N GLU A 109 -13.18 17.15 -9.36
CA GLU A 109 -14.19 17.55 -8.37
C GLU A 109 -13.62 18.36 -7.18
N VAL A 110 -12.30 18.30 -6.94
CA VAL A 110 -11.67 18.84 -5.72
C VAL A 110 -11.06 20.24 -5.92
N LYS A 111 -11.11 20.82 -7.14
CA LYS A 111 -10.52 22.15 -7.42
C LYS A 111 -11.14 23.30 -6.63
N GLN A 112 -12.33 23.15 -6.06
CA GLN A 112 -13.00 24.20 -5.27
C GLN A 112 -13.22 23.82 -3.78
N SER A 113 -12.84 22.61 -3.36
CA SER A 113 -13.13 22.14 -2.01
C SER A 113 -11.99 22.48 -1.03
N THR A 114 -12.24 23.43 -0.14
CA THR A 114 -11.35 23.78 1.00
C THR A 114 -11.37 22.73 2.11
N PHE A 115 -12.27 21.75 2.03
CA PHE A 115 -12.44 20.70 3.04
C PHE A 115 -11.13 19.98 3.36
N LEU A 116 -10.42 19.53 2.32
CA LEU A 116 -9.13 18.85 2.51
C LEU A 116 -8.08 19.76 3.17
N GLY A 117 -8.18 21.08 3.01
CA GLY A 117 -7.28 22.05 3.66
C GLY A 117 -7.58 22.17 5.15
N ASN A 118 -8.86 22.22 5.50
CA ASN A 118 -9.32 22.31 6.89
C ASN A 118 -9.04 21.04 7.70
N VAL A 119 -8.98 19.86 7.06
CA VAL A 119 -8.63 18.59 7.72
C VAL A 119 -7.13 18.24 7.62
N GLY A 120 -6.30 19.15 7.10
CA GLY A 120 -4.84 18.95 7.02
C GLY A 120 -4.38 17.96 5.94
N LEU A 121 -5.24 17.61 4.99
CA LEU A 121 -5.00 16.61 3.93
C LEU A 121 -4.75 17.21 2.54
N GLN A 122 -4.75 18.54 2.37
CA GLN A 122 -4.32 19.15 1.12
C GLN A 122 -2.80 18.94 0.95
N SER A 123 -2.45 17.88 0.22
CA SER A 123 -1.16 17.84 -0.46
C SER A 123 -1.13 19.02 -1.42
N SER A 124 -0.40 20.07 -1.05
CA SER A 124 -0.13 21.25 -1.87
C SER A 124 0.25 20.83 -3.30
N ARG A 125 -0.74 20.88 -4.20
CA ARG A 125 -0.63 20.36 -5.57
C ARG A 125 0.26 21.22 -6.46
N ASN A 126 0.67 22.37 -5.95
CA ASN A 126 1.65 23.28 -6.53
C ASN A 126 3.11 22.89 -6.20
N ASN A 127 3.35 21.90 -5.33
CA ASN A 127 4.68 21.45 -4.93
C ASN A 127 5.03 20.02 -5.36
N SER A 128 4.16 19.31 -6.11
CA SER A 128 4.39 17.88 -6.42
C SER A 128 5.70 17.61 -7.16
N GLY A 129 6.16 18.55 -8.00
CA GLY A 129 7.48 18.49 -8.64
C GLY A 129 8.66 18.78 -7.69
N LYS A 130 8.46 19.65 -6.68
CA LYS A 130 9.48 19.98 -5.69
C LYS A 130 9.65 18.86 -4.66
N ALA A 131 8.55 18.30 -4.16
CA ALA A 131 8.57 17.18 -3.23
C ALA A 131 9.13 15.90 -3.88
N THR A 132 8.81 15.63 -5.15
CA THR A 132 9.42 14.51 -5.87
C THR A 132 10.90 14.74 -6.17
N ALA A 133 11.32 15.96 -6.49
CA ALA A 133 12.73 16.30 -6.67
C ALA A 133 13.53 16.22 -5.36
N GLU A 134 12.97 16.67 -4.22
CA GLU A 134 13.58 16.55 -2.89
C GLU A 134 13.68 15.09 -2.44
N VAL A 135 12.64 14.29 -2.66
CA VAL A 135 12.67 12.84 -2.39
C VAL A 135 13.73 12.15 -3.27
N ALA A 136 13.81 12.49 -4.55
CA ALA A 136 14.84 11.96 -5.45
C ALA A 136 16.26 12.42 -5.07
N ALA A 137 16.44 13.64 -4.59
CA ALA A 137 17.72 14.14 -4.10
C ALA A 137 18.15 13.41 -2.82
N HIS A 138 17.23 13.19 -1.89
CA HIS A 138 17.49 12.44 -0.66
C HIS A 138 17.83 10.97 -0.95
N ALA A 139 17.14 10.35 -1.93
CA ALA A 139 17.48 8.99 -2.38
C ALA A 139 18.93 8.89 -2.88
N ARG A 140 19.38 9.85 -3.71
CA ARG A 140 20.78 9.90 -4.17
C ARG A 140 21.79 10.14 -3.05
N ASP A 141 21.46 11.00 -2.08
CA ASP A 141 22.32 11.25 -0.92
C ASP A 141 22.48 10.00 -0.05
N LEU A 142 21.40 9.25 0.18
CA LEU A 142 21.45 7.98 0.89
C LEU A 142 22.30 6.94 0.17
N GLU A 143 22.16 6.81 -1.16
CA GLU A 143 22.99 5.92 -1.97
C GLU A 143 24.47 6.32 -1.88
N GLN A 144 24.79 7.61 -1.96
CA GLN A 144 26.16 8.09 -1.84
C GLN A 144 26.74 7.83 -0.45
N LYS A 145 25.97 8.05 0.61
CA LYS A 145 26.37 7.74 1.99
C LYS A 145 26.61 6.24 2.18
N LEU A 146 25.75 5.40 1.59
CA LEU A 146 25.91 3.96 1.62
C LEU A 146 27.21 3.52 0.96
N GLU A 147 27.53 4.04 -0.22
CA GLU A 147 28.78 3.70 -0.92
C GLU A 147 30.03 4.20 -0.18
N ARG A 148 29.99 5.41 0.38
CA ARG A 148 31.07 5.93 1.24
C ARG A 148 31.27 5.05 2.47
N SER A 149 30.19 4.62 3.13
CA SER A 149 30.25 3.74 4.28
C SER A 149 30.82 2.36 3.93
N LYS A 150 30.43 1.78 2.78
CA LYS A 150 31.02 0.52 2.28
C LYS A 150 32.52 0.64 2.04
N LEU A 151 32.97 1.73 1.43
CA LEU A 151 34.39 1.98 1.22
C LEU A 151 35.14 2.12 2.54
N GLN A 152 34.60 2.87 3.50
CA GLN A 152 35.19 3.01 4.84
C GLN A 152 35.26 1.66 5.57
N ALA A 153 34.22 0.82 5.47
CA ALA A 153 34.22 -0.52 6.06
C ALA A 153 35.30 -1.42 5.44
N LYS A 154 35.52 -1.34 4.12
CA LYS A 154 36.62 -2.08 3.45
C LYS A 154 37.99 -1.63 3.95
N VAL A 155 38.22 -0.31 4.04
CA VAL A 155 39.48 0.23 4.57
C VAL A 155 39.71 -0.25 6.00
N MET A 156 38.69 -0.18 6.85
CA MET A 156 38.80 -0.63 8.24
C MET A 156 39.05 -2.14 8.34
N GLN A 157 38.47 -2.95 7.45
CA GLN A 157 38.78 -4.39 7.38
C GLN A 157 40.23 -4.66 6.97
N GLU A 158 40.77 -3.92 6.00
CA GLU A 158 42.17 -4.05 5.58
C GLU A 158 43.13 -3.64 6.71
N GLU A 159 42.85 -2.55 7.43
CA GLU A 159 43.66 -2.14 8.58
C GLU A 159 43.62 -3.18 9.71
N LEU A 160 42.44 -3.72 10.02
CA LEU A 160 42.31 -4.79 11.02
C LEU A 160 43.08 -6.06 10.60
N ALA A 161 43.06 -6.42 9.32
CA ALA A 161 43.84 -7.55 8.80
C ALA A 161 45.35 -7.30 8.93
N ALA A 162 45.82 -6.09 8.64
CA ALA A 162 47.22 -5.70 8.79
C ALA A 162 47.67 -5.71 10.27
N ILE A 163 46.85 -5.18 11.18
CA ILE A 163 47.13 -5.20 12.62
C ILE A 163 47.19 -6.63 13.13
N LYS A 164 46.22 -7.48 12.75
CA LYS A 164 46.19 -8.90 13.14
C LYS A 164 47.45 -9.63 12.70
N LYS A 165 47.90 -9.41 11.46
CA LYS A 165 49.14 -10.01 10.94
C LYS A 165 50.36 -9.58 11.75
N LYS A 166 50.51 -8.28 12.02
CA LYS A 166 51.63 -7.76 12.83
C LYS A 166 51.61 -8.29 14.27
N ALA A 167 50.43 -8.48 14.86
CA ALA A 167 50.30 -9.05 16.20
C ALA A 167 50.76 -10.52 16.27
N GLU A 168 50.39 -11.33 15.27
CA GLU A 168 50.87 -12.71 15.14
C GLU A 168 52.39 -12.77 14.94
N GLU A 169 52.93 -11.94 14.05
CA GLU A 169 54.38 -11.86 13.82
C GLU A 169 55.15 -11.46 15.09
N ALA A 170 54.64 -10.46 15.84
CA ALA A 170 55.23 -10.03 17.10
C ALA A 170 55.17 -11.12 18.18
N LYS A 171 54.06 -11.86 18.25
CA LYS A 171 53.91 -13.00 19.16
C LYS A 171 54.90 -14.11 18.82
N ALA A 172 54.99 -14.49 17.54
CA ALA A 172 55.96 -15.48 17.07
C ALA A 172 57.41 -15.07 17.32
N ALA A 173 57.75 -13.79 17.20
CA ALA A 173 59.08 -13.27 17.55
C ALA A 173 59.38 -13.40 19.06
N ARG A 174 58.41 -13.06 19.92
CA ARG A 174 58.55 -13.20 21.38
C ARG A 174 58.68 -14.66 21.81
N ASP A 175 57.91 -15.57 21.21
CA ASP A 175 57.98 -17.00 21.52
C ASP A 175 59.37 -17.58 21.17
N LYS A 176 59.93 -17.20 20.02
CA LYS A 176 61.29 -17.59 19.62
C LYS A 176 62.35 -17.09 20.60
N GLU A 177 62.22 -15.86 21.09
CA GLU A 177 63.15 -15.30 22.07
C GLU A 177 63.06 -16.01 23.43
N LEU A 178 61.85 -16.32 23.90
CA LEU A 178 61.64 -17.12 25.10
C LEU A 178 62.26 -18.52 24.98
N GLU A 179 62.16 -19.15 23.81
CA GLU A 179 62.78 -20.45 23.56
C GLU A 179 64.31 -20.37 23.59
N LEU A 180 64.91 -19.32 23.01
CA LEU A 180 66.36 -19.09 23.07
C LEU A 180 66.85 -18.86 24.50
N LEU A 181 66.10 -18.12 25.33
CA LEU A 181 66.44 -17.91 26.74
C LEU A 181 66.38 -19.23 27.53
N ARG A 182 65.38 -20.08 27.27
CA ARG A 182 65.26 -21.40 27.92
C ARG A 182 66.40 -22.35 27.60
N LYS A 183 66.97 -22.30 26.38
CA LYS A 183 68.12 -23.15 25.99
C LYS A 183 69.47 -22.67 26.55
N LYS A 184 69.54 -21.42 27.02
CA LYS A 184 70.76 -20.82 27.60
C LYS A 184 70.84 -20.95 29.12
N SER A 185 69.75 -21.36 29.78
CA SER A 185 69.70 -21.68 31.21
C SER A 185 69.89 -23.17 31.43
#